data_AF-A0A6P6W5J0-F1
#
_entry.id   AF-A0A6P6W5J0-F1
#
_cell.length_a   1.000
_cell.length_b   1.000
_cell.length_c   1.000
_cell.angle_alpha   90.00
_cell.angle_beta   90.00
_cell.angle_gamma   90.00
#
_symmetry.space_group_name_H-M   'P 1'
#
loop_
_entity.id
_entity.type
_entity.pdbx_description
1 polymer ?
#
loop_
_entity_poly.entity_id
_entity_poly.type
_entity_poly.pdbx_seq_one_letter_code
_entity_poly.pdbx_strand_id
1 'polypeptide(L)'
;MQEAKLAKEKMHGKLVCGRPLVVRLASEKYLMDAASNSPNAIGDSSKSSLAGSSSGQVNRSAKIAAIKNKLKAMEEEGGNPKKQKQADSISCTE
;
A
#
# COMPACT_ATOMS: atom_id res chain seq x y z
N MET A 1 27.35 16.08 15.52
CA MET A 1 27.35 15.28 14.27
C MET A 1 26.58 13.96 14.41
N GLN A 2 26.58 13.30 15.59
CA GLN A 2 25.85 12.05 15.83
C GLN A 2 24.33 12.17 15.58
N GLU A 3 23.71 13.29 15.99
CA GLU A 3 22.28 13.54 15.83
C GLU A 3 21.81 13.49 14.37
N ALA A 4 22.61 14.00 13.43
CA ALA A 4 22.26 13.98 12.01
C ALA A 4 22.21 12.53 11.45
N LYS A 5 23.09 11.64 11.93
CA LYS A 5 23.07 10.22 11.57
C LYS A 5 21.82 9.54 12.11
N LEU A 6 21.50 9.82 13.38
CA LEU A 6 20.31 9.28 14.04
C LEU A 6 19.01 9.75 13.36
N ALA A 7 18.96 11.01 12.93
CA ALA A 7 17.83 11.56 12.19
C ALA A 7 17.65 10.85 10.84
N LYS A 8 18.72 10.63 10.08
CA LYS A 8 18.65 9.89 8.81
C LYS A 8 18.10 8.47 9.03
N GLU A 9 18.60 7.75 10.03
CA GLU A 9 18.14 6.39 10.35
C GLU A 9 16.66 6.35 10.75
N LYS A 10 16.21 7.29 11.60
CA LYS A 10 14.84 7.28 12.13
C LYS A 10 13.80 7.86 11.17
N MET A 11 14.16 8.84 10.34
CA MET A 11 13.20 9.63 9.57
C MET A 11 13.16 9.30 8.08
N HIS A 12 14.19 8.68 7.51
CA HIS A 12 14.17 8.30 6.10
C HIS A 12 13.05 7.28 5.84
N GLY A 13 12.22 7.53 4.83
CA GLY A 13 11.07 6.70 4.47
C GLY A 13 9.84 6.84 5.38
N LYS A 14 9.90 7.62 6.47
CA LYS A 14 8.72 7.89 7.31
C LYS A 14 7.68 8.68 6.55
N LEU A 15 6.39 8.38 6.77
CA LEU A 15 5.30 9.11 6.16
C LEU A 15 5.00 10.41 6.93
N VAL A 16 4.93 11.53 6.21
CA VAL A 16 4.42 12.81 6.72
C VAL A 16 3.36 13.31 5.74
N CYS A 17 2.16 13.58 6.25
CA CYS A 17 1.00 13.95 5.44
C CYS A 17 0.75 12.96 4.28
N GLY A 18 0.99 11.66 4.51
CA GLY A 18 0.83 10.59 3.51
C GLY A 18 1.96 10.47 2.48
N ARG A 19 3.06 11.23 2.60
CA ARG A 19 4.20 11.18 1.67
C ARG A 19 5.46 10.67 2.39
N PRO A 20 6.24 9.74 1.80
CA PRO A 20 7.49 9.29 2.40
C PRO A 20 8.56 10.39 2.36
N LEU A 21 9.23 10.60 3.49
CA LEU A 21 10.33 11.54 3.64
C LEU A 21 11.64 10.98 3.07
N VAL A 22 12.47 11.86 2.50
CA VAL A 22 13.85 11.53 2.08
C VAL A 22 14.82 12.37 2.88
N VAL A 23 15.65 11.71 3.69
CA VAL A 23 16.71 12.35 4.48
C VAL A 23 18.07 11.86 3.99
N ARG A 24 18.99 12.79 3.69
CA ARG A 24 20.35 12.52 3.21
C ARG A 24 21.35 13.42 3.94
N LEU A 25 22.56 12.92 4.16
CA LEU A 25 23.65 13.74 4.69
C LEU A 25 24.23 14.61 3.56
N ALA A 26 24.68 15.82 3.88
CA ALA A 26 25.30 16.70 2.89
C ALA A 26 26.54 16.08 2.23
N SER A 27 27.29 15.25 2.97
CA SER A 27 28.44 14.49 2.43
C SER A 27 28.05 13.47 1.35
N GLU A 28 26.81 12.97 1.37
CA GLU A 28 26.31 12.03 0.35
C GLU A 28 25.98 12.74 -0.97
N LYS A 29 25.65 14.03 -0.91
CA LYS A 29 25.35 14.86 -2.09
C LYS A 29 26.54 14.92 -3.05
N TYR A 30 27.76 15.08 -2.53
CA TYR A 30 28.96 15.25 -3.35
C TYR A 30 29.34 14.00 -4.16
N LEU A 31 29.13 12.80 -3.60
CA LEU A 31 29.37 11.55 -4.32
C LEU A 31 28.32 11.31 -5.42
N MET A 32 27.07 11.69 -5.14
CA MET A 32 25.95 11.47 -6.04
C MET A 32 25.92 12.47 -7.20
N ASP A 33 26.23 13.75 -6.94
CA ASP A 33 26.34 14.79 -7.98
C ASP A 33 27.51 14.51 -8.95
N ALA A 34 28.61 13.94 -8.46
CA ALA A 34 29.73 13.52 -9.32
C ALA A 34 29.35 12.35 -10.25
N ALA A 35 28.44 11.47 -9.82
CA ALA A 35 27.92 10.37 -10.63
C ALA A 35 26.77 10.78 -11.56
N SER A 36 25.95 11.78 -11.17
CA SER A 36 24.78 12.23 -11.93
C SER A 36 25.08 13.25 -13.03
N ASN A 37 26.27 13.87 -13.02
CA ASN A 37 26.72 14.78 -14.08
C ASN A 37 27.23 14.07 -15.35
N SER A 38 27.13 12.73 -15.39
CA SER A 38 27.25 11.98 -16.64
C SER A 38 25.98 12.14 -17.47
N PRO A 39 26.05 12.55 -18.76
CA PRO A 39 24.88 12.75 -19.62
C PRO A 39 24.04 11.49 -19.88
N ASN A 40 24.45 10.34 -19.34
CA ASN A 40 23.76 9.05 -19.45
C ASN A 40 23.15 8.55 -18.13
N ALA A 41 23.12 9.34 -17.05
CA ALA A 41 22.50 8.94 -15.79
C ALA A 41 20.96 9.06 -15.81
N ILE A 42 20.31 8.52 -16.85
CA ILE A 42 18.91 8.13 -16.81
C ILE A 42 18.87 6.82 -16.00
N GLY A 43 18.54 6.90 -14.73
CA GLY A 43 18.38 5.66 -13.96
C GLY A 43 18.39 5.75 -12.45
N ASP A 44 18.15 6.91 -11.84
CA ASP A 44 17.77 6.85 -10.43
C ASP A 44 16.33 6.31 -10.37
N SER A 45 16.24 5.03 -10.06
CA SER A 45 15.01 4.26 -9.86
C SER A 45 14.31 4.73 -8.58
N SER A 46 14.10 6.03 -8.44
CA SER A 46 13.24 6.68 -7.46
C SER A 46 11.80 6.76 -7.99
N LYS A 47 11.36 5.70 -8.68
CA LYS A 47 9.96 5.37 -8.93
C LYS A 47 9.65 4.04 -8.26
N SER A 48 10.02 3.92 -6.99
CA SER A 48 9.02 3.40 -6.06
C SER A 48 8.00 4.52 -5.86
N SER A 49 7.20 4.77 -6.89
CA SER A 49 5.85 5.23 -6.65
C SER A 49 5.33 4.23 -5.65
N LEU A 50 5.14 4.68 -4.41
CA LEU A 50 4.31 3.99 -3.45
C LEU A 50 3.07 3.61 -4.25
N ALA A 51 2.99 2.33 -4.62
CA ALA A 51 1.87 1.82 -5.36
C ALA A 51 0.72 1.94 -4.39
N GLY A 52 0.05 3.09 -4.44
CA GLY A 52 -1.21 3.32 -3.79
C GLY A 52 -2.08 2.15 -4.20
N SER A 53 -2.40 1.32 -3.21
CA SER A 53 -3.40 0.26 -3.35
C SER A 53 -3.18 -0.67 -4.54
N SER A 54 -2.20 -1.57 -4.47
CA SER A 54 -2.29 -2.83 -5.23
C SER A 54 -2.42 -4.04 -4.31
N SER A 55 -3.18 -3.89 -3.22
CA SER A 55 -3.90 -5.05 -2.70
C SER A 55 -4.93 -5.46 -3.76
N GLY A 56 -4.61 -6.49 -4.54
CA GLY A 56 -5.51 -7.13 -5.49
C GLY A 56 -5.68 -6.42 -6.84
N GLN A 57 -4.84 -6.75 -7.82
CA GLN A 57 -5.25 -6.63 -9.23
C GLN A 57 -6.33 -7.69 -9.53
N VAL A 58 -7.54 -7.48 -9.01
CA VAL A 58 -8.72 -8.20 -9.51
C VAL A 58 -9.00 -7.70 -10.92
N ASN A 59 -8.89 -8.61 -11.90
CA ASN A 59 -9.17 -8.33 -13.31
C ASN A 59 -10.53 -7.63 -13.45
N ARG A 60 -10.68 -6.75 -14.46
CA ARG A 60 -11.94 -6.04 -14.73
C ARG A 60 -13.14 -6.99 -14.76
N SER A 61 -12.96 -8.18 -15.35
CA SER A 61 -13.97 -9.24 -15.40
C SER A 61 -14.35 -9.79 -14.02
N ALA A 62 -13.40 -9.97 -13.11
CA ALA A 62 -13.66 -10.42 -11.74
C ALA A 62 -14.47 -9.38 -10.95
N LYS A 63 -14.17 -8.09 -11.12
CA LYS A 63 -14.94 -6.99 -10.53
C LYS A 63 -16.39 -6.99 -11.03
N ILE A 64 -16.59 -7.17 -12.34
CA ILE A 64 -17.93 -7.25 -12.95
C ILE A 64 -18.71 -8.45 -12.40
N ALA A 65 -18.07 -9.62 -12.34
CA ALA A 65 -18.71 -10.84 -11.83
C ALA A 65 -19.12 -10.70 -10.36
N ALA A 66 -18.28 -10.11 -9.51
CA ALA A 66 -18.59 -9.88 -8.11
C ALA A 66 -19.82 -8.97 -7.92
N ILE A 67 -19.92 -7.88 -8.70
CA ILE A 67 -21.08 -6.97 -8.66
C ILE A 67 -22.33 -7.70 -9.18
N LYS A 68 -22.23 -8.41 -10.31
CA LYS A 68 -23.35 -9.17 -10.88
C LYS A 68 -23.90 -10.20 -9.90
N ASN A 69 -23.02 -10.96 -9.24
CA ASN A 69 -23.43 -11.96 -8.26
C ASN A 69 -24.07 -11.32 -7.03
N LYS A 70 -23.55 -10.17 -6.57
CA LYS A 70 -24.13 -9.43 -5.44
C LYS A 70 -25.54 -8.92 -5.77
N LEU A 71 -25.74 -8.34 -6.97
CA LEU A 71 -27.05 -7.89 -7.42
C LEU A 71 -28.04 -9.05 -7.53
N LYS A 72 -27.62 -10.16 -8.14
CA LYS A 72 -28.43 -11.38 -8.23
C LYS A 72 -28.82 -11.91 -6.84
N ALA A 73 -27.88 -11.97 -5.91
CA ALA A 73 -28.17 -12.41 -4.54
C ALA A 73 -29.19 -11.49 -3.84
N MET A 74 -29.13 -10.17 -4.09
CA MET A 74 -30.11 -9.22 -3.54
C MET A 74 -31.50 -9.34 -4.19
N GLU A 75 -31.57 -9.76 -5.46
CA GLU A 75 -32.84 -10.04 -6.15
C GLU A 75 -33.49 -11.35 -5.63
N GLU A 76 -32.69 -12.38 -5.36
CA GLU A 76 -33.15 -13.68 -4.86
C GLU A 76 -33.48 -13.64 -3.35
N GLU A 77 -32.71 -12.92 -2.53
CA GLU A 77 -33.00 -12.66 -1.09
C GLU A 77 -34.11 -11.61 -0.87
N GLY A 78 -34.71 -11.09 -1.95
CA GLY A 78 -35.97 -10.35 -1.88
C GLY A 78 -37.17 -11.19 -1.38
N GLY A 79 -36.97 -12.50 -1.19
CA GLY A 79 -37.96 -13.44 -0.66
C GLY A 79 -37.66 -13.92 0.76
N ASN A 80 -38.09 -13.15 1.77
CA ASN A 80 -38.32 -13.54 3.18
C ASN A 80 -37.10 -13.64 4.15
N PRO A 81 -36.82 -12.60 4.96
CA PRO A 81 -36.07 -12.76 6.19
C PRO A 81 -37.00 -13.28 7.31
N LYS A 82 -37.45 -14.54 7.23
CA LYS A 82 -38.14 -15.18 8.36
C LYS A 82 -37.98 -16.69 8.40
N LYS A 83 -36.76 -17.14 8.70
CA LYS A 83 -36.39 -18.28 9.56
C LYS A 83 -35.05 -18.86 9.08
N GLN A 84 -33.98 -18.66 9.85
CA GLN A 84 -33.29 -19.80 10.47
C GLN A 84 -32.46 -19.31 11.66
N LYS A 85 -32.86 -19.77 12.84
CA LYS A 85 -32.08 -19.73 14.08
C LYS A 85 -31.37 -21.08 14.20
N GLN A 86 -30.04 -21.07 14.21
CA GLN A 86 -29.12 -21.96 14.94
C GLN A 86 -27.70 -21.48 14.57
N ALA A 87 -27.02 -20.73 15.44
CA ALA A 87 -26.27 -21.20 16.60
C ALA A 87 -25.17 -22.18 16.21
N ASP A 88 -23.94 -21.68 16.10
CA ASP A 88 -22.81 -22.30 16.80
C ASP A 88 -21.83 -21.21 17.21
N SER A 89 -21.91 -20.90 18.50
CA SER A 89 -20.88 -20.23 19.28
C SER A 89 -19.65 -21.13 19.36
N ILE A 90 -18.56 -20.76 18.71
CA ILE A 90 -17.25 -21.34 19.01
C ILE A 90 -16.71 -20.60 20.23
N SER A 91 -16.88 -21.21 21.40
CA SER A 91 -16.30 -20.81 22.69
C SER A 91 -14.80 -21.19 22.78
N CYS A 92 -14.09 -20.47 23.66
CA CYS A 92 -12.71 -20.67 24.18
C CYS A 92 -12.36 -22.15 24.45
N THR A 93 -11.12 -22.65 24.36
CA THR A 93 -9.79 -22.36 25.00
C THR A 93 -8.76 -23.28 24.29
N GLU A 94 -7.43 -23.06 24.22
CA GLU A 94 -6.42 -22.70 25.24
C GLU A 94 -5.52 -21.51 24.88
#